data_AF-A0AAE3ZVY1-F1
#
_entry.id   AF-A0AAE3ZVY1-F1
#
_cell.length_a   1.000
_cell.length_b   1.000
_cell.length_c   1.000
_cell.angle_alpha   90.00
_cell.angle_beta   90.00
_cell.angle_gamma   90.00
#
_symmetry.space_group_name_H-M   'P 1'
#
loop_
_entity.id
_entity.type
_entity.pdbx_description
1 polymer ?
#
loop_
_entity_poly.entity_id
_entity_poly.type
_entity_poly.pdbx_seq_one_letter_code
_entity_poly.pdbx_strand_id
1 'polypeptide(L)'
;MGVRIFTGATICMPDPVAGLDLRVEDGRITAVGPGLAAGGAAVTELRGRMIAPLFAGPLAVGNPATFAVLRAGPPEMAVLWPRDATFVVDGVTVPAVDTAPGPSSSPHLGTWIDSTGYIHQHLTADGRYDETRGGRPHAYRGAFRIYDDHIVYRDDLGFWAYGRFDGGVLHHAGYTFTRKDS
;
A
#
# COMPACT_ATOMS: atom_id res chain seq x y z
N MET A 1 -3.42 14.39 20.94
CA MET A 1 -2.71 14.79 19.71
C MET A 1 -3.58 15.82 18.98
N GLY A 2 -3.11 16.48 17.93
CA GLY A 2 -3.91 17.49 17.22
C GLY A 2 -4.70 16.89 16.05
N VAL A 3 -5.88 17.43 15.76
CA VAL A 3 -6.66 17.07 14.58
C VAL A 3 -5.95 17.58 13.32
N ARG A 4 -5.79 16.71 12.32
CA ARG A 4 -5.22 17.05 11.01
C ARG A 4 -6.16 16.65 9.89
N ILE A 5 -6.08 17.38 8.79
CA ILE A 5 -6.76 17.04 7.54
C ILE A 5 -5.77 17.18 6.39
N PHE A 6 -5.71 16.14 5.56
CA PHE A 6 -4.93 16.11 4.34
C PHE A 6 -5.91 16.26 3.17
N THR A 7 -5.73 17.26 2.31
CA THR A 7 -6.76 17.63 1.32
C THR A 7 -6.31 17.42 -0.12
N GLY A 8 -7.24 17.03 -1.00
CA GLY A 8 -7.04 16.99 -2.45
C GLY A 8 -6.08 15.92 -2.96
N ALA A 9 -5.77 14.90 -2.17
CA ALA A 9 -4.83 13.84 -2.54
C ALA A 9 -5.46 12.81 -3.49
N THR A 10 -4.60 12.09 -4.22
CA THR A 10 -4.96 10.80 -4.81
C THR A 10 -4.72 9.69 -3.78
N ILE A 11 -5.77 9.02 -3.32
CA ILE A 11 -5.65 7.93 -2.35
C ILE A 11 -5.48 6.61 -3.10
N CYS A 12 -4.35 5.94 -2.83
CA CYS A 12 -3.92 4.69 -3.46
C CYS A 12 -4.43 3.50 -2.65
N MET A 13 -5.73 3.29 -2.72
CA MET A 13 -6.32 1.96 -2.58
C MET A 13 -6.16 1.27 -3.96
N PRO A 14 -6.26 -0.06 -4.13
CA PRO A 14 -5.88 -0.77 -5.36
C PRO A 14 -6.43 -0.14 -6.65
N ASP A 15 -7.55 0.57 -6.56
CA ASP A 15 -7.98 1.58 -7.53
C ASP A 15 -7.75 3.01 -7.00
N PRO A 16 -6.79 3.77 -7.55
CA PRO A 16 -6.48 5.11 -7.06
C PRO A 16 -7.62 6.11 -7.32
N VAL A 17 -8.08 6.79 -6.27
CA VAL A 17 -9.15 7.81 -6.35
C VAL A 17 -8.58 9.20 -6.10
N ALA A 18 -8.71 10.08 -7.08
CA ALA A 18 -8.21 11.46 -7.00
C ALA A 18 -9.18 12.40 -6.26
N GLY A 19 -8.63 13.45 -5.64
CA GLY A 19 -9.41 14.55 -5.06
C GLY A 19 -10.07 14.21 -3.73
N LEU A 20 -9.52 13.26 -2.99
CA LEU A 20 -10.03 12.88 -1.67
C LEU A 20 -9.28 13.60 -0.54
N ASP A 21 -10.01 13.82 0.54
CA ASP A 21 -9.49 14.32 1.79
C ASP A 21 -9.44 13.19 2.84
N LEU A 22 -8.47 13.26 3.74
CA LEU A 22 -8.25 12.32 4.83
C LEU A 22 -8.17 13.08 6.17
N ARG A 23 -9.11 12.82 7.09
CA ARG A 23 -9.10 13.39 8.44
C ARG A 23 -8.47 12.42 9.43
N VAL A 24 -7.55 12.93 10.24
CA VAL A 24 -6.83 12.18 11.27
C VAL A 24 -7.01 12.86 12.62
N GLU A 25 -7.40 12.08 13.62
CA GLU A 25 -7.58 12.51 15.00
C GLU A 25 -7.05 11.42 15.93
N ASP A 26 -6.22 11.83 16.90
CA ASP A 26 -5.53 10.92 17.83
C ASP A 26 -4.93 9.66 17.19
N GLY A 27 -4.26 9.89 16.05
CA GLY A 27 -3.54 8.86 15.30
C GLY A 27 -4.43 7.87 14.55
N ARG A 28 -5.74 8.12 14.45
CA ARG A 28 -6.67 7.30 13.67
C ARG A 28 -7.32 8.09 12.54
N ILE A 29 -7.69 7.38 11.49
CA ILE A 29 -8.48 7.91 10.40
C ILE A 29 -9.93 8.06 10.88
N THR A 30 -10.47 9.27 10.85
CA THR A 30 -11.84 9.56 11.30
C THR A 30 -12.80 9.90 10.16
N ALA A 31 -12.28 10.31 9.00
CA ALA A 31 -13.07 10.48 7.79
C ALA A 31 -12.21 10.35 6.54
N VAL A 32 -12.81 9.83 5.47
CA VAL A 32 -12.24 9.75 4.12
C VAL A 32 -13.32 10.16 3.13
N GLY A 33 -13.03 11.11 2.25
CA GLY A 33 -14.01 11.57 1.27
C GLY A 33 -13.66 12.94 0.71
N PRO A 34 -14.36 13.40 -0.34
CA PRO A 34 -14.12 14.73 -0.91
C PRO A 34 -14.77 15.83 -0.06
N GLY A 35 -14.12 16.99 0.05
CA GLY A 35 -14.69 18.21 0.62
C GLY A 35 -14.91 18.15 2.14
N LEU A 36 -14.05 17.44 2.86
CA LEU A 36 -14.15 17.32 4.31
C LEU A 36 -13.90 18.68 4.97
N ALA A 37 -14.77 19.06 5.92
CA ALA A 37 -14.62 20.31 6.65
C ALA A 37 -13.39 20.28 7.57
N ALA A 38 -12.55 21.32 7.49
CA ALA A 38 -11.38 21.43 8.35
C ALA A 38 -11.78 21.56 9.84
N GLY A 39 -12.77 22.40 10.16
CA GLY A 39 -13.33 22.52 11.52
C GLY A 39 -12.28 22.79 12.60
N GLY A 40 -11.28 23.63 12.30
CA GLY A 40 -10.16 23.95 13.21
C GLY A 40 -8.97 22.97 13.16
N ALA A 41 -9.03 21.92 12.35
CA ALA A 41 -7.90 21.03 12.12
C ALA A 41 -6.74 21.73 11.39
N ALA A 42 -5.51 21.28 11.65
CA ALA A 42 -4.37 21.67 10.83
C ALA A 42 -4.51 21.07 9.42
N VAL A 43 -4.49 21.92 8.39
CA VAL A 43 -4.69 21.52 6.99
C VAL A 43 -3.35 21.31 6.30
N THR A 44 -3.21 20.19 5.58
CA THR A 44 -2.09 19.91 4.68
C THR A 44 -2.63 19.68 3.26
N GLU A 45 -2.38 20.61 2.34
CA GLU A 45 -2.81 20.48 0.95
C GLU A 45 -1.90 19.50 0.18
N LEU A 46 -2.52 18.50 -0.44
CA LEU A 46 -1.87 17.39 -1.13
C LEU A 46 -2.34 17.24 -2.58
N ARG A 47 -2.90 18.29 -3.20
CA ARG A 47 -3.17 18.27 -4.64
C ARG A 47 -1.93 17.95 -5.46
N GLY A 48 -2.07 17.01 -6.39
CA GLY A 48 -0.95 16.49 -7.16
C GLY A 48 0.00 15.59 -6.35
N ARG A 49 -0.44 15.10 -5.18
CA ARG A 49 0.26 14.12 -4.34
C ARG A 49 -0.60 12.87 -4.17
N MET A 50 0.06 11.77 -3.85
CA MET A 50 -0.59 10.49 -3.58
C MET A 50 -0.46 10.14 -2.09
N ILE A 51 -1.49 9.56 -1.50
CA ILE A 51 -1.43 8.90 -0.18
C ILE A 51 -1.55 7.40 -0.42
N ALA A 52 -0.62 6.61 0.10
CA ALA A 52 -0.67 5.16 0.02
C ALA A 52 -0.59 4.54 1.42
N PRO A 53 -1.39 3.50 1.74
CA PRO A 53 -1.28 2.81 3.01
C PRO A 53 0.12 2.23 3.19
N LEU A 54 0.57 2.12 4.44
CA LEU A 54 1.72 1.30 4.79
C LEU A 54 1.22 -0.03 5.36
N PHE A 55 2.04 -0.73 6.13
CA PHE A 55 1.66 -1.97 6.82
C PHE A 55 0.63 -1.79 7.95
N ALA A 56 -0.31 -0.85 7.86
CA ALA A 56 -1.36 -0.61 8.87
C ALA A 56 -2.79 -0.91 8.37
N GLY A 57 -2.92 -1.46 7.17
CA GLY A 57 -4.20 -1.78 6.56
C GLY A 57 -4.73 -0.66 5.66
N PRO A 58 -5.98 -0.78 5.18
CA PRO A 58 -6.56 0.18 4.25
C PRO A 58 -6.74 1.56 4.89
N LEU A 59 -6.80 2.60 4.05
CA LEU A 59 -7.08 3.97 4.49
C LEU A 59 -8.59 4.13 4.73
N ALA A 60 -9.07 3.52 5.81
CA ALA A 60 -10.48 3.45 6.17
C ALA A 60 -10.73 4.03 7.57
N VAL A 61 -11.95 4.52 7.79
CA VAL A 61 -12.36 5.07 9.09
C VAL A 61 -12.16 4.01 10.18
N GLY A 62 -11.56 4.44 11.29
CA GLY A 62 -11.23 3.58 12.40
C GLY A 62 -9.85 2.94 12.31
N ASN A 63 -9.15 2.93 11.17
CA ASN A 63 -7.79 2.38 11.08
C ASN A 63 -6.72 3.37 11.60
N PRO A 64 -5.54 2.88 12.00
CA PRO A 64 -4.40 3.74 12.30
C PRO A 64 -4.05 4.64 11.11
N ALA A 65 -3.73 5.90 11.37
CA ALA A 65 -3.32 6.88 10.37
C ALA A 65 -1.83 6.68 10.01
N THR A 66 -1.56 5.56 9.35
CA THR A 66 -0.20 5.12 9.02
C THR A 66 -0.05 4.89 7.51
N PHE A 67 0.53 5.88 6.82
CA PHE A 67 0.57 6.00 5.36
C PHE A 67 1.78 6.79 4.87
N ALA A 68 2.09 6.69 3.58
CA ALA A 68 3.08 7.53 2.91
C ALA A 68 2.40 8.59 2.04
N VAL A 69 2.95 9.80 2.05
CA VAL A 69 2.63 10.89 1.12
C VAL A 69 3.73 10.99 0.06
N LEU A 70 3.36 11.01 -1.21
CA LEU A 70 4.27 10.82 -2.35
C LEU A 70 4.02 11.89 -3.42
N ARG A 71 4.96 12.08 -4.36
CA ARG A 71 4.66 12.80 -5.61
C ARG A 71 3.67 11.98 -6.44
N ALA A 72 2.73 12.64 -7.12
CA ALA A 72 1.84 11.94 -8.04
C ALA A 72 2.62 11.33 -9.22
N GLY A 73 2.27 10.11 -9.59
CA GLY A 73 2.75 9.37 -10.76
C GLY A 73 1.61 8.55 -11.36
N PRO A 74 1.83 7.87 -12.50
CA PRO A 74 0.78 7.06 -13.11
C PRO A 74 0.28 5.99 -12.12
N PRO A 75 -1.04 5.81 -11.98
CA PRO A 75 -1.65 4.89 -11.00
C PRO A 75 -1.24 3.42 -11.23
N GLU A 76 -0.81 3.08 -12.44
CA GLU A 76 -0.32 1.75 -12.84
C GLU A 76 1.03 1.40 -12.19
N MET A 77 1.77 2.39 -11.68
CA MET A 77 2.92 2.14 -10.83
C MET A 77 2.47 1.92 -9.39
N ALA A 78 1.93 0.72 -9.11
CA ALA A 78 1.79 0.18 -7.76
C ALA A 78 3.17 -0.19 -7.16
N VAL A 79 4.21 0.62 -7.44
CA VAL A 79 5.60 0.49 -7.03
C VAL A 79 6.11 1.90 -6.68
N LEU A 80 6.37 2.14 -5.40
CA LEU A 80 6.76 3.44 -4.86
C LEU A 80 8.19 3.43 -4.35
N TRP A 81 9.04 4.28 -4.93
CA TRP A 81 10.39 4.48 -4.42
C TRP A 81 10.40 5.50 -3.28
N PRO A 82 11.14 5.25 -2.18
CA PRO A 82 11.01 5.98 -0.93
C PRO A 82 11.72 7.35 -0.96
N ARG A 83 12.50 7.63 -2.01
CA ARG A 83 13.35 8.83 -2.12
C ARG A 83 12.56 10.16 -2.11
N ASP A 84 11.26 10.11 -2.37
CA ASP A 84 10.34 11.26 -2.36
C ASP A 84 9.16 11.08 -1.36
N ALA A 85 9.23 10.10 -0.44
CA ALA A 85 8.14 9.77 0.46
C ALA A 85 8.25 10.51 1.80
N THR A 86 7.12 11.03 2.30
CA THR A 86 6.96 11.47 3.69
C THR A 86 6.05 10.47 4.39
N PHE A 87 6.53 9.84 5.46
CA PHE A 87 5.75 8.84 6.18
C PHE A 87 4.95 9.52 7.29
N VAL A 88 3.74 9.04 7.50
CA VAL A 88 2.89 9.37 8.63
C VAL A 88 2.65 8.06 9.37
N VAL A 89 2.91 8.03 10.67
CA VAL A 89 2.67 6.88 11.56
C VAL A 89 1.91 7.40 12.76
N ASP A 90 0.74 6.81 13.04
CA ASP A 90 -0.16 7.26 14.09
C ASP A 90 -0.41 8.78 14.02
N GLY A 91 -0.54 9.32 12.80
CA GLY A 91 -0.76 10.74 12.56
C GLY A 91 0.47 11.65 12.71
N VAL A 92 1.66 11.09 12.99
CA VAL A 92 2.91 11.82 13.14
C VAL A 92 3.82 11.60 11.93
N THR A 93 4.40 12.68 11.40
CA THR A 93 5.36 12.58 10.30
C THR A 93 6.68 11.98 10.78
N VAL A 94 7.17 10.91 10.12
CA VAL A 94 8.42 10.21 10.46
C VAL A 94 9.33 10.05 9.23
N PRO A 95 10.67 9.94 9.41
CA PRO A 95 11.61 9.92 8.30
C PRO A 95 11.60 8.62 7.46
N ALA A 96 11.23 7.47 8.04
CA ALA A 96 10.97 6.21 7.35
C ALA A 96 10.38 5.18 8.33
N VAL A 97 9.57 4.25 7.83
CA VAL A 97 9.12 3.08 8.61
C VAL A 97 9.87 1.85 8.12
N ASP A 98 10.63 1.23 9.02
CA ASP A 98 11.28 -0.06 8.80
C ASP A 98 10.68 -1.08 9.75
N THR A 99 9.43 -1.46 9.49
CA THR A 99 8.83 -2.60 10.19
C THR A 99 8.56 -3.67 9.15
N ALA A 100 9.52 -4.56 8.95
CA ALA A 100 9.28 -5.80 8.23
C ALA A 100 8.19 -6.58 8.99
N PRO A 101 7.07 -6.94 8.34
CA PRO A 101 6.02 -7.72 8.98
C PRO A 101 6.53 -9.08 9.46
N GLY A 102 5.87 -9.59 10.50
CA GLY A 102 6.07 -10.96 11.00
C GLY A 102 5.34 -12.00 10.16
N PRO A 103 5.33 -13.28 10.62
CA PRO A 103 4.74 -14.38 9.89
C PRO A 103 3.26 -14.16 9.54
N SER A 104 2.85 -14.73 8.41
CA SER A 104 1.49 -14.67 7.86
C SER A 104 0.86 -16.06 7.85
N SER A 105 -0.42 -16.13 8.20
CA SER A 105 -1.26 -17.34 8.08
C SER A 105 -2.36 -17.16 7.03
N SER A 106 -2.21 -16.19 6.12
CA SER A 106 -3.22 -15.85 5.12
C SER A 106 -3.53 -17.03 4.19
N PRO A 107 -4.79 -17.23 3.78
CA PRO A 107 -5.13 -18.23 2.76
C PRO A 107 -4.51 -17.92 1.39
N HIS A 108 -4.01 -16.70 1.16
CA HIS A 108 -3.42 -16.24 -0.09
C HIS A 108 -1.93 -16.60 -0.27
N LEU A 109 -1.33 -17.29 0.69
CA LEU A 109 0.05 -17.77 0.57
C LEU A 109 0.23 -18.75 -0.59
N GLY A 110 1.45 -18.85 -1.10
CA GLY A 110 1.81 -19.70 -2.25
C GLY A 110 2.22 -18.89 -3.48
N THR A 111 2.25 -19.55 -4.63
CA THR A 111 2.72 -18.95 -5.88
C THR A 111 1.56 -18.39 -6.70
N TRP A 112 1.74 -17.15 -7.15
CA TRP A 112 0.88 -16.42 -8.06
C TRP A 112 1.64 -16.25 -9.38
N ILE A 113 1.02 -16.60 -10.50
CA ILE A 113 1.64 -16.56 -11.82
C ILE A 113 0.86 -15.60 -12.70
N ASP A 114 1.55 -14.71 -13.40
CA ASP A 114 0.88 -13.78 -14.30
C ASP A 114 0.26 -14.52 -15.49
N SER A 115 -0.65 -13.86 -16.20
CA SER A 115 -1.37 -14.45 -17.34
C SER A 115 -0.47 -15.01 -18.45
N THR A 116 0.78 -14.55 -18.54
CA THR A 116 1.75 -15.01 -19.55
C THR A 116 2.69 -16.12 -19.05
N GLY A 117 2.71 -16.40 -17.74
CA GLY A 117 3.69 -17.32 -17.14
C GLY A 117 5.10 -16.74 -17.00
N TYR A 118 5.30 -15.46 -17.31
CA TYR A 118 6.58 -14.77 -17.25
C TYR A 118 6.98 -14.37 -15.82
N ILE A 119 6.02 -13.99 -14.98
CA ILE A 119 6.23 -13.54 -13.60
C ILE A 119 5.63 -14.56 -12.64
N HIS A 120 6.45 -15.01 -11.69
CA HIS A 120 6.04 -15.91 -10.62
C HIS A 120 6.31 -15.22 -9.29
N GLN A 121 5.27 -14.84 -8.58
CA GLN A 121 5.33 -14.19 -7.27
C GLN A 121 4.99 -15.21 -6.19
N HIS A 122 5.96 -15.57 -5.37
CA HIS A 122 5.80 -16.54 -4.30
C HIS A 122 5.68 -15.83 -2.95
N LEU A 123 4.61 -16.11 -2.19
CA LEU A 123 4.34 -15.55 -0.87
C LEU A 123 4.53 -16.64 0.20
N THR A 124 5.50 -16.46 1.10
CA THR A 124 5.86 -17.45 2.12
C THR A 124 5.26 -17.13 3.49
N ALA A 125 5.13 -18.16 4.34
CA ALA A 125 4.50 -18.06 5.66
C ALA A 125 5.28 -17.20 6.67
N ASP A 126 6.58 -16.98 6.45
CA ASP A 126 7.40 -16.06 7.24
C ASP A 126 7.20 -14.57 6.86
N GLY A 127 6.25 -14.27 5.95
CA GLY A 127 5.93 -12.90 5.55
C GLY A 127 6.85 -12.33 4.48
N ARG A 128 7.56 -13.19 3.75
CA ARG A 128 8.48 -12.81 2.67
C ARG A 128 7.91 -13.14 1.29
N TYR A 129 8.29 -12.35 0.30
CA TYR A 129 7.99 -12.69 -1.09
C TYR A 129 9.26 -12.85 -1.91
N ASP A 130 9.16 -13.67 -2.94
CA ASP A 130 10.16 -13.84 -3.97
C ASP A 130 9.51 -13.79 -5.34
N GLU A 131 9.99 -12.89 -6.20
CA GLU A 131 9.51 -12.76 -7.56
C GLU A 131 10.57 -13.28 -8.55
N THR A 132 10.16 -14.19 -9.41
CA THR A 132 10.92 -14.65 -10.56
C THR A 132 10.36 -14.02 -11.83
N ARG A 133 11.22 -13.50 -12.71
CA ARG A 133 10.83 -12.96 -14.03
C ARG A 133 11.60 -13.63 -15.15
N GLY A 134 10.91 -14.21 -16.13
CA GLY A 134 11.52 -14.84 -17.30
C GLY A 134 12.58 -15.90 -16.96
N GLY A 135 12.38 -16.63 -15.86
CA GLY A 135 13.33 -17.63 -15.37
C GLY A 135 14.51 -17.09 -14.56
N ARG A 136 14.63 -15.77 -14.37
CA ARG A 136 15.58 -15.17 -13.43
C ARG A 136 14.98 -15.19 -12.01
N PRO A 137 15.46 -16.05 -11.10
CA PRO A 137 15.00 -16.06 -9.72
C PRO A 137 15.45 -14.80 -8.97
N HIS A 138 14.75 -14.46 -7.88
CA HIS A 138 15.09 -13.32 -7.02
C HIS A 138 15.16 -11.99 -7.80
N ALA A 139 14.30 -11.82 -8.80
CA ALA A 139 14.19 -10.56 -9.53
C ALA A 139 13.79 -9.42 -8.59
N TYR A 140 12.85 -9.71 -7.69
CA TYR A 140 12.48 -8.85 -6.55
C TYR A 140 12.23 -9.71 -5.32
N ARG A 141 12.54 -9.16 -4.14
CA ARG A 141 12.34 -9.82 -2.86
C ARG A 141 12.07 -8.79 -1.79
N GLY A 142 11.28 -9.18 -0.81
CA GLY A 142 10.97 -8.30 0.29
C GLY A 142 10.02 -8.92 1.27
N ALA A 143 9.44 -8.07 2.09
CA ALA A 143 8.40 -8.45 3.03
C ALA A 143 7.03 -8.05 2.48
N PHE A 144 5.98 -8.72 2.94
CA PHE A 144 4.62 -8.35 2.59
C PHE A 144 3.67 -8.47 3.79
N ARG A 145 2.55 -7.75 3.73
CA ARG A 145 1.45 -7.91 4.68
C ARG A 145 0.13 -7.98 3.93
N ILE A 146 -0.72 -8.89 4.37
CA ILE A 146 -2.07 -9.06 3.84
C ILE A 146 -3.07 -8.58 4.88
N TYR A 147 -4.04 -7.80 4.42
CA TYR A 147 -5.16 -7.26 5.18
C TYR A 147 -6.43 -7.56 4.41
N ASP A 148 -7.22 -8.51 4.90
CA ASP A 148 -8.37 -9.05 4.18
C ASP A 148 -7.97 -9.47 2.75
N ASP A 149 -8.48 -8.75 1.75
CA ASP A 149 -8.22 -8.94 0.33
C ASP A 149 -7.12 -8.00 -0.23
N HIS A 150 -6.41 -7.24 0.61
CA HIS A 150 -5.35 -6.32 0.18
C HIS A 150 -3.97 -6.84 0.56
N ILE A 151 -2.96 -6.59 -0.29
CA ILE A 151 -1.55 -6.87 -0.01
C ILE A 151 -0.69 -5.63 -0.18
N VAL A 152 0.22 -5.43 0.76
CA VAL A 152 1.25 -4.40 0.73
C VAL A 152 2.60 -5.10 0.73
N TYR A 153 3.51 -4.68 -0.14
CA TYR A 153 4.88 -5.16 -0.27
C TYR A 153 5.86 -4.07 0.18
N ARG A 154 6.97 -4.50 0.79
CA ARG A 154 8.17 -3.70 1.04
C ARG A 154 9.34 -4.48 0.46
N ASP A 155 9.82 -4.05 -0.69
CA ASP A 155 10.99 -4.65 -1.34
C ASP A 155 12.27 -4.31 -0.56
N ASP A 156 13.24 -5.22 -0.60
CA ASP A 156 14.55 -5.04 0.03
C ASP A 156 15.36 -3.91 -0.63
N LEU A 157 15.09 -3.58 -1.90
CA LEU A 157 15.61 -2.37 -2.59
C LEU A 157 14.95 -1.09 -2.08
N GLY A 158 13.95 -1.22 -1.22
CA GLY A 158 13.32 -0.14 -0.51
C GLY A 158 12.12 0.46 -1.22
N PHE A 159 11.54 -0.16 -2.24
CA PHE A 159 10.26 0.30 -2.78
C PHE A 159 9.07 -0.34 -2.06
N TRP A 160 7.91 0.31 -2.12
CA TRP A 160 6.63 -0.26 -1.67
C TRP A 160 5.81 -0.70 -2.85
N ALA A 161 5.01 -1.75 -2.70
CA ALA A 161 4.13 -2.18 -3.78
C ALA A 161 2.75 -2.59 -3.25
N TYR A 162 1.72 -2.56 -4.09
CA TYR A 162 0.33 -2.78 -3.65
C TYR A 162 -0.43 -3.71 -4.57
N GLY A 163 -1.29 -4.53 -4.00
CA GLY A 163 -2.21 -5.35 -4.77
C GLY A 163 -3.49 -5.68 -4.02
N ARG A 164 -4.40 -6.33 -4.74
CA ARG A 164 -5.68 -6.81 -4.25
C ARG A 164 -5.99 -8.21 -4.76
N PHE A 165 -6.50 -9.05 -3.90
CA PHE A 165 -7.08 -10.33 -4.25
C PHE A 165 -8.57 -10.13 -4.56
N ASP A 166 -9.03 -10.53 -5.75
CA ASP A 166 -10.44 -10.52 -6.11
C ASP A 166 -10.77 -11.78 -6.91
N GLY A 167 -11.80 -12.51 -6.50
CA GLY A 167 -12.24 -13.72 -7.21
C GLY A 167 -11.16 -14.78 -7.46
N GLY A 168 -10.12 -14.86 -6.61
CA GLY A 168 -8.98 -15.79 -6.82
C GLY A 168 -7.89 -15.27 -7.76
N VAL A 169 -7.95 -13.99 -8.14
CA VAL A 169 -6.94 -13.27 -8.93
C VAL A 169 -6.25 -12.25 -8.05
N LEU A 170 -4.92 -12.13 -8.17
CA LEU A 170 -4.17 -11.02 -7.58
C LEU A 170 -3.96 -9.94 -8.64
N HIS A 171 -4.45 -8.73 -8.37
CA HIS A 171 -4.21 -7.52 -9.16
C HIS A 171 -3.06 -6.75 -8.53
N HIS A 172 -1.93 -6.60 -9.23
CA HIS A 172 -0.74 -5.97 -8.69
C HIS A 172 0.12 -5.35 -9.80
N ALA A 173 0.48 -4.07 -9.67
CA ALA A 173 1.40 -3.35 -10.58
C ALA A 173 1.02 -3.45 -12.08
N GLY A 174 -0.27 -3.41 -12.39
CA GLY A 174 -0.79 -3.56 -13.76
C GLY A 174 -0.86 -4.99 -14.27
N TYR A 175 -0.43 -5.97 -13.47
CA TYR A 175 -0.52 -7.39 -13.77
C TYR A 175 -1.72 -8.03 -13.07
N THR A 176 -2.21 -9.11 -13.67
CA THR A 176 -3.16 -10.03 -13.06
C THR A 176 -2.47 -11.37 -12.91
N PHE A 177 -2.57 -11.96 -11.73
CA PHE A 177 -1.98 -13.25 -11.41
C PHE A 177 -3.06 -14.23 -10.99
N THR A 178 -2.93 -15.48 -11.44
CA THR A 178 -3.73 -16.59 -10.94
C THR A 178 -2.89 -17.41 -9.98
N ARG A 179 -3.56 -18.06 -9.01
CA ARG A 179 -2.88 -18.97 -8.10
C ARG A 179 -2.37 -20.17 -8.89
N LYS A 180 -1.11 -20.56 -8.68
CA LYS A 180 -0.60 -21.82 -9.20
C LYS A 180 -1.37 -22.95 -8.51
N ASP A 181 -2.11 -23.74 -9.30
CA ASP A 181 -2.72 -24.97 -8.80
C ASP A 181 -1.63 -25.86 -8.19
N SER A 182 -1.88 -26.36 -6.97
CA SER A 182 -0.98 -27.25 -6.25
C SER A 182 -1.04 -28.68 -6.78
#